data_AF-A0A952E4A0-F1
#
_entry.id   AF-A0A952E4A0-F1
#
_cell.length_a   1.000
_cell.length_b   1.000
_cell.length_c   1.000
_cell.angle_alpha   90.00
_cell.angle_beta   90.00
_cell.angle_gamma   90.00
#
_symmetry.space_group_name_H-M   'P 1'
#
loop_
_entity.id
_entity.type
_entity.pdbx_description
1 polymer ?
#
loop_
_entity_poly.entity_id
_entity_poly.type
_entity_poly.pdbx_seq_one_letter_code
_entity_poly.pdbx_strand_id
1 'polypeptide(L)'
;MFFLTKRKAETKKFSVIRYLYLLSFPLLATYILFFRTDERLLKVFIFFSIFGAVIEWLVGFFYHKVVGQKLWTYHYFPWFNSYTSWMSMPLWGLAGVMFWLVARMYV
;
A
#
# COMPACT_ATOMS: atom_id res chain seq x y z
N MET A 1 -2.07 -41.50 -13.38
CA MET A 1 -1.64 -41.28 -11.99
C MET A 1 -0.73 -40.06 -11.97
N PHE A 2 -1.26 -38.86 -11.67
CA PHE A 2 -0.48 -37.62 -11.64
C PHE A 2 0.22 -37.50 -10.29
N PHE A 3 1.55 -37.63 -10.26
CA PHE A 3 2.37 -37.29 -9.11
C PHE A 3 2.44 -35.76 -8.97
N LEU A 4 1.52 -35.18 -8.20
CA LEU A 4 1.66 -33.81 -7.71
C LEU A 4 2.73 -33.80 -6.62
N THR A 5 3.98 -33.59 -7.01
CA THR A 5 5.07 -33.27 -6.07
C THR A 5 4.70 -32.01 -5.30
N LYS A 6 4.30 -32.16 -4.03
CA LYS A 6 4.14 -31.05 -3.08
C LYS A 6 5.51 -30.40 -2.86
N ARG A 7 5.91 -29.45 -3.71
CA ARG A 7 6.97 -28.50 -3.35
C ARG A 7 6.47 -27.72 -2.15
N LYS A 8 7.05 -27.96 -0.97
CA LYS A 8 6.92 -27.05 0.18
C LYS A 8 7.43 -25.69 -0.30
N ALA A 9 6.53 -24.78 -0.64
CA ALA A 9 6.90 -23.40 -0.85
C ALA A 9 7.42 -22.87 0.49
N GLU A 10 8.73 -22.70 0.62
CA GLU A 10 9.31 -22.02 1.77
C GLU A 10 8.74 -20.60 1.81
N THR A 11 7.82 -20.36 2.72
CA THR A 11 7.26 -19.04 2.96
C THR A 11 8.37 -18.16 3.53
N LYS A 12 9.06 -17.41 2.65
CA LYS A 12 10.07 -16.43 3.07
C LYS A 12 9.42 -15.49 4.09
N LYS A 13 9.99 -15.41 5.29
CA LYS A 13 9.53 -14.52 6.35
C LYS A 13 9.58 -13.07 5.86
N PHE A 14 8.54 -12.30 6.17
CA PHE A 14 8.49 -10.88 5.85
C PHE A 14 9.64 -10.16 6.57
N SER A 15 10.37 -9.34 5.81
CA SER A 15 11.46 -8.52 6.34
C SER A 15 11.16 -7.06 6.04
N VAL A 16 11.05 -6.26 7.10
CA VAL A 16 10.82 -4.82 7.02
C VAL A 16 11.91 -4.12 6.20
N ILE A 17 13.16 -4.56 6.32
CA ILE A 17 14.29 -4.00 5.55
C ILE A 17 14.08 -4.25 4.06
N ARG A 18 13.67 -5.47 3.68
CA ARG A 18 13.38 -5.79 2.28
C ARG A 18 12.21 -4.97 1.73
N TYR A 19 11.20 -4.74 2.57
CA TYR A 19 10.07 -3.89 2.23
C TYR A 19 10.51 -2.44 1.96
N LEU A 20 11.27 -1.85 2.89
CA LEU A 20 11.80 -0.49 2.74
C LEU A 20 12.73 -0.37 1.54
N TYR A 21 13.54 -1.39 1.27
CA TYR A 21 14.40 -1.43 0.08
C TYR A 21 13.58 -1.38 -1.21
N LEU A 22 12.50 -2.17 -1.31
CA LEU A 22 11.62 -2.15 -2.48
C LEU A 22 10.87 -0.82 -2.65
N LEU A 23 10.52 -0.17 -1.53
CA LEU A 23 9.86 1.13 -1.52
C LEU A 23 10.80 2.32 -1.77
N SER A 24 12.10 2.14 -1.51
CA SER A 24 13.07 3.24 -1.59
C SER A 24 13.12 3.86 -2.98
N PHE A 25 13.11 3.04 -4.03
CA PHE A 25 13.17 3.51 -5.41
C PHE A 25 11.96 4.38 -5.81
N PRO A 26 10.69 3.92 -5.68
CA PRO A 26 9.55 4.76 -6.05
C PRO A 26 9.38 5.98 -5.13
N LEU A 27 9.75 5.88 -3.85
CA LEU A 27 9.74 7.05 -2.95
C LEU A 27 10.79 8.08 -3.36
N LEU A 28 12.01 7.66 -3.71
CA LEU A 28 13.05 8.55 -4.20
C LEU A 28 12.66 9.19 -5.53
N ALA A 29 12.06 8.41 -6.45
CA ALA A 29 11.55 8.94 -7.72
C ALA A 29 10.47 10.00 -7.49
N THR A 30 9.53 9.75 -6.57
CA THR A 30 8.49 10.70 -6.17
C THR A 30 9.11 11.97 -5.55
N TYR A 31 10.13 11.82 -4.71
CA TYR A 31 10.85 12.92 -4.11
C TYR A 31 11.58 13.78 -5.14
N ILE A 32 12.25 13.18 -6.13
CA ILE A 32 12.91 13.92 -7.22
C ILE A 32 11.86 14.65 -8.09
N LEU A 33 10.73 14.00 -8.39
CA LEU A 33 9.63 14.61 -9.16
C LEU A 33 9.02 15.82 -8.46
N PHE A 34 8.92 15.78 -7.12
CA PHE A 34 8.44 16.90 -6.33
C PHE A 34 9.24 18.18 -6.60
N PHE A 35 10.58 18.12 -6.66
CA PHE A 35 11.41 19.31 -6.96
C PHE A 35 11.31 19.79 -8.40
N ARG A 36 10.89 18.93 -9.34
CA ARG A 36 10.83 19.27 -10.77
C ARG A 36 9.46 19.75 -11.23
N THR A 37 8.40 19.47 -10.47
CA THR A 37 7.03 19.61 -10.98
C THR A 37 6.26 20.72 -10.28
N ASP A 38 5.72 20.45 -9.09
CA ASP A 38 4.83 21.35 -8.35
C ASP A 38 4.72 20.84 -6.90
N GLU A 39 4.56 21.76 -5.95
CA GLU A 39 4.25 21.47 -4.54
C GLU A 39 2.95 20.65 -4.39
N ARG A 40 2.05 20.73 -5.39
CA ARG A 40 0.83 19.92 -5.44
C ARG A 40 1.10 18.42 -5.39
N LEU A 41 2.24 17.94 -5.90
CA LEU A 41 2.56 16.51 -5.90
C LEU A 41 2.70 15.94 -4.48
N LEU A 42 3.27 16.72 -3.56
CA LEU A 42 3.34 16.34 -2.15
C LEU A 42 1.96 16.35 -1.47
N LYS A 43 1.12 17.35 -1.78
CA LYS A 43 -0.26 17.41 -1.28
C LYS A 43 -1.07 16.19 -1.74
N VAL A 44 -0.92 15.80 -3.01
CA VAL A 44 -1.53 14.57 -3.56
C VAL A 44 -1.02 13.33 -2.85
N PHE A 45 0.30 13.18 -2.70
CA PHE A 45 0.89 12.03 -2.00
C PHE A 45 0.35 11.88 -0.57
N ILE A 46 0.36 12.96 0.21
CA ILE A 46 -0.12 12.95 1.60
C ILE A 46 -1.63 12.66 1.64
N PHE A 47 -2.41 13.32 0.79
CA PHE A 47 -3.86 13.13 0.72
C PHE A 47 -4.20 11.66 0.43
N PHE A 48 -3.62 11.07 -0.62
CA PHE A 48 -3.88 9.67 -0.96
C PHE A 48 -3.34 8.69 0.07
N SER A 49 -2.20 8.97 0.72
CA SER A 49 -1.65 8.13 1.79
C SER A 49 -2.65 7.98 2.94
N ILE A 50 -3.22 9.10 3.40
CA ILE A 50 -4.18 9.11 4.51
C ILE A 50 -5.53 8.58 4.05
N PHE A 51 -6.04 9.10 2.94
CA PHE A 51 -7.36 8.75 2.42
C PHE A 51 -7.44 7.25 2.06
N GLY A 52 -6.41 6.72 1.39
CA GLY A 52 -6.32 5.30 1.05
C GLY A 52 -6.31 4.39 2.30
N ALA A 53 -5.56 4.76 3.34
CA ALA A 53 -5.55 4.01 4.60
C ALA A 53 -6.90 4.06 5.33
N VAL A 54 -7.61 5.20 5.29
CA VAL A 54 -8.95 5.33 5.86
C VAL A 54 -9.96 4.47 5.08
N ILE A 55 -9.92 4.50 3.75
CA ILE A 55 -10.79 3.65 2.91
C ILE A 55 -10.49 2.17 3.14
N GLU A 56 -9.22 1.79 3.19
CA GLU A 56 -8.80 0.42 3.51
C GLU A 56 -9.37 -0.03 4.86
N TRP A 57 -9.25 0.81 5.89
CA TRP A 57 -9.83 0.53 7.20
C TRP A 57 -11.35 0.38 7.16
N LEU A 58 -12.05 1.31 6.49
CA LEU A 58 -13.52 1.28 6.36
C LEU A 58 -13.98 0.00 5.66
N VAL A 59 -13.34 -0.37 4.55
CA VAL A 59 -13.68 -1.59 3.79
C VAL A 59 -13.45 -2.82 4.66
N GLY A 60 -12.30 -2.92 5.33
CA GLY A 60 -12.01 -4.04 6.23
C GLY A 60 -13.00 -4.13 7.40
N PHE A 61 -13.39 -2.99 7.96
CA PHE A 61 -14.37 -2.89 9.04
C PHE A 61 -15.77 -3.33 8.60
N PHE A 62 -16.29 -2.77 7.50
CA PHE A 62 -17.63 -3.12 6.99
C PHE A 62 -17.69 -4.59 6.58
N TYR A 63 -16.66 -5.10 5.93
CA TYR A 63 -16.59 -6.52 5.57
C TYR A 63 -16.68 -7.41 6.81
N HIS A 64 -15.91 -7.11 7.85
CA HIS A 64 -15.97 -7.88 9.09
C HIS A 64 -17.35 -7.79 9.78
N LYS A 65 -18.01 -6.63 9.71
CA LYS A 65 -19.36 -6.47 10.28
C LYS A 65 -20.43 -7.23 9.51
N VAL A 66 -20.34 -7.31 8.19
CA VAL A 66 -21.34 -7.98 7.34
C VAL A 66 -21.11 -9.50 7.28
N VAL A 67 -19.87 -9.93 7.09
CA VAL A 67 -19.52 -11.34 6.84
C VAL A 67 -19.15 -12.08 8.14
N GLY A 68 -18.80 -11.35 9.20
CA GLY A 68 -18.35 -11.95 10.46
C GLY A 68 -16.92 -12.50 10.41
N GLN A 69 -16.17 -12.25 9.33
CA GLN A 69 -14.78 -12.67 9.17
C GLN A 69 -13.93 -11.49 8.67
N LYS A 70 -12.63 -11.45 9.03
CA LYS A 70 -11.71 -10.42 8.52
C LYS A 70 -11.25 -10.77 7.10
N LEU A 71 -11.35 -9.80 6.18
CA LEU A 71 -10.92 -9.98 4.78
C LEU A 71 -9.40 -10.15 4.65
N TRP A 72 -8.66 -9.36 5.42
CA TRP A 72 -7.22 -9.48 5.59
C TRP A 72 -6.85 -9.12 7.03
N THR A 73 -5.66 -9.51 7.46
CA THR A 73 -5.12 -9.14 8.77
C THR A 73 -3.66 -8.77 8.62
N TYR A 74 -3.32 -7.55 9.05
CA TYR A 74 -1.94 -7.11 9.10
C TYR A 74 -1.26 -7.60 10.38
N HIS A 75 -0.13 -8.29 10.23
CA HIS A 75 0.70 -8.75 11.35
C HIS A 75 1.80 -7.75 11.73
N TYR A 76 2.19 -6.87 10.80
CA TYR A 76 3.28 -5.91 10.98
C TYR A 76 2.74 -4.48 11.02
N PHE A 77 3.05 -3.77 12.10
CA PHE A 77 2.57 -2.41 12.40
C PHE A 77 1.06 -2.22 12.13
N PRO A 78 0.19 -3.08 12.69
CA PRO A 78 -1.25 -2.94 12.49
C PRO A 78 -1.74 -1.63 13.11
N TRP A 79 -2.66 -0.98 12.40
CA TRP A 79 -3.39 0.17 12.90
C TRP A 79 -4.86 -0.23 13.09
N PHE A 80 -5.44 0.18 14.23
CA PHE A 80 -6.83 -0.09 14.68
C PHE A 80 -7.43 -1.44 14.21
N ASN A 81 -7.40 -2.45 15.08
CA ASN A 81 -7.99 -3.78 14.86
C ASN A 81 -7.39 -4.58 13.67
N SER A 82 -6.21 -4.18 13.18
CA SER A 82 -5.44 -4.85 12.14
C SER A 82 -6.10 -4.85 10.74
N TYR A 83 -7.04 -3.94 10.49
CA TYR A 83 -7.64 -3.75 9.16
C TYR A 83 -6.76 -2.91 8.23
N THR A 84 -5.82 -2.14 8.75
CA THR A 84 -4.83 -1.42 7.94
C THR A 84 -3.48 -1.46 8.66
N SER A 85 -2.42 -1.02 7.98
CA SER A 85 -1.06 -0.99 8.51
C SER A 85 -0.42 0.34 8.18
N TRP A 86 0.41 0.85 9.08
CA TRP A 86 1.26 2.02 8.77
C TRP A 86 2.16 1.77 7.55
N MET A 87 2.46 0.50 7.27
CA MET A 87 3.26 0.15 6.11
C MET A 87 2.47 0.33 4.80
N SER A 88 1.14 0.24 4.77
CA SER A 88 0.37 0.41 3.52
C SER A 88 0.21 1.88 3.11
N MET A 89 0.34 2.82 4.04
CA MET A 89 0.18 4.26 3.77
C MET A 89 1.07 4.80 2.63
N PRO A 90 2.39 4.55 2.60
CA PRO A 90 3.23 5.02 1.50
C PRO A 90 2.83 4.42 0.14
N LEU A 91 2.30 3.19 0.11
CA LEU A 91 1.83 2.58 -1.13
C LEU A 91 0.61 3.32 -1.68
N TRP A 92 -0.32 3.71 -0.81
CA TRP A 92 -1.46 4.55 -1.20
C TRP A 92 -1.03 5.92 -1.73
N GLY A 93 -0.05 6.56 -1.07
CA GLY A 93 0.52 7.82 -1.55
C GLY A 93 1.16 7.70 -2.93
N LEU A 94 1.96 6.64 -3.15
CA LEU A 94 2.57 6.36 -4.44
C LEU A 94 1.52 6.12 -5.52
N ALA A 95 0.47 5.35 -5.23
CA ALA A 95 -0.64 5.13 -6.16
C ALA A 95 -1.33 6.45 -6.52
N GLY A 96 -1.58 7.33 -5.55
CA GLY A 96 -2.13 8.66 -5.77
C GLY A 96 -1.28 9.52 -6.70
N VAL A 97 0.05 9.53 -6.50
CA VAL A 97 0.99 10.23 -7.38
C VAL A 97 0.94 9.64 -8.80
N MET A 98 0.91 8.31 -8.94
CA MET A 98 0.78 7.68 -10.25
C MET A 98 -0.52 8.09 -10.96
N PHE A 99 -1.67 8.06 -10.27
CA PHE A 99 -2.94 8.50 -10.84
C PHE A 99 -2.91 9.98 -11.25
N TRP A 100 -2.31 10.84 -10.44
CA TRP A 100 -2.17 12.26 -10.76
C TRP A 100 -1.28 12.50 -11.99
N LEU A 101 -0.15 11.79 -12.10
CA LEU A 101 0.73 11.85 -13.26
C LEU A 101 0.02 11.38 -14.53
N VAL A 102 -0.71 10.26 -14.45
CA VAL A 102 -1.50 9.73 -15.57
C VAL A 102 -2.58 10.73 -15.97
N ALA A 103 -3.32 11.30 -15.01
CA ALA A 103 -4.33 12.32 -15.30
C ALA A 103 -3.74 13.55 -16.02
N ARG A 104 -2.52 13.96 -15.65
CA ARG A 104 -1.80 15.06 -16.29
C ARG A 104 -1.29 14.74 -17.71
N MET A 105 -1.24 13.47 -18.11
CA MET A 105 -0.87 13.13 -19.50
C MET A 105 -2.04 13.32 -20.47
N TYR A 106 -3.28 13.33 -19.98
CA TYR A 106 -4.50 13.43 -20.80
C TYR A 106 -5.15 14.81 -20.77
N VAL A 107 -4.65 15.74 -19.95
CA VAL A 107 -5.13 17.12 -19.80
C VAL A 107 -4.01 18.08 -20.17
#